data_AF-A0A962IKZ0-F1
#
_entry.id   AF-A0A962IKZ0-F1
#
_cell.length_a   1.000
_cell.length_b   1.000
_cell.length_c   1.000
_cell.angle_alpha   90.00
_cell.angle_beta   90.00
_cell.angle_gamma   90.00
#
_symmetry.space_group_name_H-M   'P 1'
#
loop_
_entity.id
_entity.type
_entity.pdbx_description
1 polymer ?
#
loop_
_entity_poly.entity_id
_entity_poly.type
_entity_poly.pdbx_seq_one_letter_code
_entity_poly.pdbx_strand_id
1 'polypeptide(L)' 'QTLEDPIEYRFPDVIQGQANPRIGFTFATGLRAILRQDPDVILVG' A
#
# COMPACT_ATOMS: atom_id res chain seq x y z
N GLN A 1 -5.85 -3.57 3.62
CA GLN A 1 -4.58 -3.49 2.87
C GLN A 1 -3.77 -2.32 3.41
N THR A 2 -2.44 -2.39 3.42
CA THR A 2 -1.57 -1.27 3.82
C THR A 2 -0.74 -0.76 2.65
N LEU A 3 -0.37 0.52 2.69
CA LEU A 3 0.63 1.14 1.84
C LEU A 3 1.65 1.85 2.73
N GLU A 4 2.91 1.41 2.70
CA GLU A 4 3.97 1.78 3.66
C GLU A 4 5.27 2.21 2.95
N ASP A 5 6.13 2.98 3.61
CA ASP A 5 7.48 3.31 3.14
C ASP A 5 8.52 3.44 4.28
N PRO A 6 9.29 2.39 4.63
CA PRO A 6 9.21 1.00 4.19
C PRO A 6 8.23 0.16 5.02
N ILE A 7 8.05 -1.12 4.67
CA ILE A 7 7.33 -2.08 5.51
C ILE A 7 8.17 -2.43 6.74
N GLU A 8 7.64 -2.21 7.94
CA GLU A 8 8.34 -2.49 9.20
C GLU A 8 8.33 -3.98 9.58
N TYR A 9 7.17 -4.63 9.46
CA TYR A 9 6.96 -6.05 9.75
C TYR A 9 5.97 -6.66 8.77
N ARG A 10 6.19 -7.94 8.39
CA ARG A 10 5.26 -8.66 7.52
C ARG A 10 4.20 -9.39 8.32
N PHE A 11 2.94 -9.06 8.06
CA PHE A 11 1.79 -9.80 8.54
C PHE A 11 1.31 -10.76 7.46
N PRO A 12 1.24 -12.07 7.73
CA PRO A 12 0.90 -13.07 6.70
C PRO A 12 -0.50 -12.89 6.10
N ASP A 13 -1.44 -12.35 6.88
CA ASP A 13 -2.85 -12.22 6.48
C ASP A 13 -3.20 -10.81 5.98
N VAL A 14 -2.21 -9.92 5.83
CA VAL A 14 -2.41 -8.54 5.36
C VAL A 14 -1.65 -8.31 4.07
N ILE A 15 -2.35 -7.82 3.05
CA ILE A 15 -1.68 -7.33 1.85
C ILE A 15 -0.99 -6.01 2.20
N GLN A 16 0.34 -5.98 2.12
CA GLN A 16 1.18 -4.82 2.40
C GLN A 16 1.93 -4.40 1.13
N GLY A 17 1.60 -3.21 0.61
CA GLY A 17 2.31 -2.58 -0.49
C GLY A 17 3.38 -1.64 0.02
N GLN A 18 4.58 -1.65 -0.58
CA GLN A 18 5.62 -0.67 -0.27
C GLN A 18 5.72 0.37 -1.37
N ALA A 19 5.81 1.66 -1.01
CA ALA A 19 6.11 2.70 -1.97
C ALA A 19 7.46 2.43 -2.66
N ASN A 20 7.51 2.69 -3.96
CA ASN A 20 8.71 2.62 -4.77
C ASN A 20 8.74 3.80 -5.76
N PRO A 21 9.32 4.94 -5.35
CA PRO A 21 9.40 6.13 -6.18
C PRO A 21 10.12 5.91 -7.51
N ARG A 22 11.06 4.95 -7.58
CA ARG A 22 11.85 4.65 -8.78
C ARG A 22 11.00 4.15 -9.95
N ILE A 23 9.83 3.57 -9.67
CA ILE A 23 8.88 3.08 -10.68
C ILE A 23 7.60 3.93 -10.71
N GLY A 24 7.58 5.09 -10.04
CA GLY A 24 6.40 5.95 -9.94
C GLY A 24 5.30 5.41 -9.02
N PHE A 25 5.58 4.38 -8.22
CA PHE A 25 4.64 3.85 -7.24
C PHE A 25 4.81 4.63 -5.92
N THR A 26 3.98 5.64 -5.72
CA THR A 26 3.99 6.55 -4.55
C THR A 26 2.76 6.31 -3.71
N PHE A 27 2.66 6.94 -2.54
CA PHE A 27 1.41 6.93 -1.76
C PHE A 27 0.19 7.34 -2.59
N ALA A 28 0.32 8.37 -3.41
CA ALA A 28 -0.80 8.89 -4.19
C ALA A 28 -1.20 7.96 -5.36
N THR A 29 -0.24 7.31 -6.02
CA THR A 29 -0.55 6.38 -7.13
C THR A 29 -0.97 5.01 -6.58
N GLY A 30 -0.35 4.55 -5.50
CA GLY A 30 -0.73 3.35 -4.77
C GLY A 30 -2.13 3.44 -4.19
N LEU A 31 -2.47 4.52 -3.46
CA LEU A 31 -3.82 4.70 -2.90
C LEU A 31 -4.91 4.67 -3.98
N ARG A 32 -4.66 5.29 -5.13
CA ARG A 32 -5.59 5.24 -6.28
C ARG A 32 -5.76 3.84 -6.86
N ALA A 33 -4.70 3.03 -6.87
CA ALA A 33 -4.77 1.64 -7.33
C ALA A 33 -5.56 0.78 -6.34
N ILE A 34 -5.29 0.94 -5.04
CA ILE A 34 -5.93 0.23 -3.93
C ILE A 34 -7.44 0.48 -3.91
N LEU A 35 -7.89 1.73 -4.07
CA LEU A 35 -9.32 2.07 -4.09
C LEU A 35 -10.11 1.38 -5.22
N ARG A 36 -9.45 0.94 -6.30
CA ARG A 36 -10.12 0.19 -7.39
C ARG A 36 -10.33 -1.28 -7.06
N GLN A 37 -9.73 -1.77 -5.97
CA GLN A 37 -9.88 -3.15 -5.51
C GLN A 37 -11.08 -3.34 -4.57
N ASP A 38 -11.90 -2.29 -4.38
CA ASP A 38 -13.02 -2.27 -3.43
C ASP A 38 -12.64 -2.71 -1.99
N PRO A 39 -11.63 -2.05 -1.37
CA PRO A 39 -11.15 -2.47 -0.06
C PRO A 39 -12.09 -1.99 1.06
N ASP A 40 -12.33 -2.86 2.05
CA ASP A 40 -13.08 -2.48 3.25
C ASP A 40 -12.32 -1.48 4.14
N VAL A 41 -11.01 -1.69 4.30
CA VAL A 41 -10.14 -0.87 5.15
C VAL A 41 -8.77 -0.68 4.51
N ILE A 42 -8.30 0.57 4.51
CA ILE A 42 -6.98 0.98 4.04
C ILE A 42 -6.23 1.65 5.21
N LEU A 43 -4.98 1.23 5.42
CA LEU A 43 -4.04 1.91 6.31
C LEU A 43 -2.87 2.47 5.49
N VAL A 44 -2.48 3.71 5.79
CA VAL A 44 -1.38 4.41 5.11
C VAL A 44 -0.36 4.81 6.17
N GLY A 45 0.90 4.43 5.99
CA GLY A 45 2.01 4.63 6.93
C GLY A 45 3.25 5.18 6.25
#